data_AF-A0A380DWR4-F1
#
_entry.id   AF-A0A380DWR4-F1
#
_cell.length_a   1.000
_cell.length_b   1.000
_cell.length_c   1.000
_cell.angle_alpha   90.00
_cell.angle_beta   90.00
_cell.angle_gamma   90.00
#
_symmetry.space_group_name_H-M   'P 1'
#
loop_
_entity.id
_entity.type
_entity.pdbx_description
1 polymer ?
#
loop_
_entity_poly.entity_id
_entity_poly.type
_entity_poly.pdbx_seq_one_letter_code
_entity_poly.pdbx_strand_id
1 'polypeptide(L)'
;MPPLVQSGFNPSFITTLSHEKGSSDTSEFEISYGRNLDITYATLFPRTGIYAERKHNAFVNRNFVVRYEVNWKTHEIKVKGHN
;
A
#
# COMPACT_ATOMS: atom_id res chain seq x y z
N MET A 1 15.40 -14.25 -7.11
CA MET A 1 14.10 -14.26 -6.40
C MET A 1 13.04 -13.68 -7.35
N PRO A 2 11.73 -13.93 -7.17
CA PRO A 2 10.71 -13.30 -8.00
C PRO A 2 10.77 -11.76 -7.91
N PRO A 3 10.36 -11.01 -8.95
CA PRO A 3 10.39 -9.54 -8.94
C PRO A 3 9.67 -8.91 -7.73
N LEU A 4 8.56 -9.50 -7.26
CA LEU A 4 7.82 -9.00 -6.10
C LEU A 4 8.60 -9.07 -4.77
N VAL A 5 9.61 -9.94 -4.69
CA VAL A 5 10.48 -10.07 -3.51
C VAL A 5 11.79 -9.30 -3.71
N GLN A 6 12.37 -9.34 -4.91
CA GLN A 6 13.67 -8.74 -5.20
C GLN A 6 13.61 -7.24 -5.52
N SER A 7 12.53 -6.78 -6.17
CA SER A 7 12.39 -5.43 -6.70
C SER A 7 11.20 -4.72 -6.05
N GLY A 8 10.00 -5.21 -6.28
CA GLY A 8 8.77 -4.58 -5.82
C GLY A 8 7.57 -4.96 -6.68
N PHE A 9 6.45 -4.30 -6.41
CA PHE A 9 5.20 -4.47 -7.14
C PHE A 9 4.85 -3.16 -7.85
N ASN A 10 4.53 -3.25 -9.14
CA ASN A 10 4.06 -2.12 -9.95
C ASN A 10 2.53 -2.25 -10.06
N PRO A 11 1.75 -1.64 -9.15
CA PRO A 11 0.30 -1.75 -9.17
C PRO A 11 -0.31 -1.02 -10.37
N SER A 12 -1.40 -1.57 -10.89
CA SER A 12 -2.21 -0.97 -11.95
C SER A 12 -3.67 -1.33 -11.68
N PHE A 13 -4.37 -0.46 -10.95
CA PHE A 13 -5.77 -0.63 -10.56
C PHE A 13 -6.58 0.60 -10.97
N ILE A 14 -7.85 0.38 -11.33
CA ILE A 14 -8.79 1.44 -11.71
C ILE A 14 -10.03 1.32 -10.83
N THR A 15 -10.56 2.47 -10.41
CA THR A 15 -11.86 2.58 -9.76
C THR A 15 -12.55 3.85 -10.24
N THR A 16 -13.88 3.85 -10.28
CA THR A 16 -14.71 4.97 -10.74
C THR A 16 -15.57 5.46 -9.58
N LEU A 17 -15.57 6.77 -9.35
CA LEU A 17 -16.39 7.43 -8.33
C LEU A 17 -17.47 8.29 -9.01
N SER A 18 -18.73 8.09 -8.61
CA SER A 18 -19.85 8.95 -9.02
C SER A 18 -20.14 10.00 -7.94
N HIS A 19 -20.62 11.17 -8.36
CA HIS A 19 -21.00 12.26 -7.47
C HIS A 19 -22.32 12.90 -7.94
N GLU A 20 -23.23 13.15 -6.99
CA GLU A 20 -24.53 13.75 -7.26
C GLU A 20 -24.39 15.23 -7.57
N LYS A 21 -24.84 15.64 -8.77
CA LYS A 21 -24.73 17.03 -9.23
C LYS A 21 -25.51 17.97 -8.30
N GLY A 22 -24.85 19.05 -7.86
CA GLY A 22 -25.46 20.08 -7.01
C GLY A 22 -25.47 19.76 -5.51
N SER A 23 -24.91 18.63 -5.07
CA SER A 23 -24.82 18.28 -3.65
C SER A 23 -23.67 18.98 -2.93
N SER A 24 -22.44 18.89 -3.46
CA SER A 24 -21.24 19.55 -2.94
C SER A 24 -20.23 19.83 -4.05
N ASP A 25 -19.46 20.92 -3.94
CA ASP A 25 -18.41 21.23 -4.92
C ASP A 25 -17.17 20.33 -4.75
N THR A 26 -16.93 19.78 -3.55
CA THR A 26 -15.73 18.99 -3.22
C THR A 26 -16.02 17.67 -2.52
N SER A 27 -15.09 16.72 -2.63
CA SER A 27 -15.04 15.47 -1.84
C SER A 27 -13.61 15.06 -1.54
N GLU A 28 -13.39 14.26 -0.49
CA GLU A 28 -12.08 13.72 -0.14
C GLU A 28 -12.05 12.19 -0.29
N PHE A 29 -10.92 11.64 -0.73
CA PHE A 29 -10.67 10.20 -0.76
C PHE A 29 -9.20 9.90 -0.43
N GLU A 30 -8.95 8.69 0.04
CA GLU A 30 -7.61 8.22 0.41
C GLU A 30 -7.15 7.10 -0.51
N ILE A 31 -5.89 7.18 -0.95
CA ILE A 31 -5.22 6.09 -1.67
C ILE A 31 -4.12 5.54 -0.77
N SER A 32 -4.18 4.22 -0.51
CA SER A 32 -3.22 3.50 0.33
C SER A 32 -2.37 2.54 -0.50
N TYR A 33 -1.06 2.74 -0.51
CA TYR A 33 -0.08 1.82 -1.09
C TYR A 33 0.76 1.22 0.03
N GLY A 34 0.88 -0.10 0.11
CA GLY A 34 1.52 -0.69 1.28
C GLY A 34 1.98 -2.12 1.09
N ARG A 35 2.49 -2.67 2.18
CA ARG A 35 2.98 -4.05 2.25
C ARG A 35 2.83 -4.64 3.65
N ASN A 36 2.66 -5.96 3.69
CA ASN A 36 2.84 -6.77 4.89
C ASN A 36 4.13 -7.56 4.73
N LEU A 37 4.96 -7.60 5.78
CA LEU A 37 6.26 -8.24 5.76
C LEU A 37 6.31 -9.39 6.75
N ASP A 38 6.83 -10.51 6.28
CA ASP A 38 7.22 -11.66 7.08
C ASP A 38 8.73 -11.60 7.37
N ILE A 39 9.16 -12.24 8.46
CA ILE A 39 10.59 -12.49 8.71
C ILE A 39 10.84 -14.00 8.58
N THR A 40 11.82 -14.37 7.76
CA THR A 40 12.37 -15.74 7.75
C THR A 40 13.70 -15.70 8.46
N TYR A 41 13.84 -16.42 9.56
CA TYR A 41 15.13 -16.63 10.19
C TYR A 41 15.74 -17.92 9.65
N ALA A 42 17.03 -17.89 9.40
CA ALA A 42 17.81 -19.04 8.95
C ALA A 42 19.02 -19.18 9.86
N THR A 43 18.98 -20.17 10.74
CA THR A 43 20.06 -20.46 11.70
C THR A 43 20.92 -21.57 11.15
N LEU A 44 22.22 -21.30 10.96
CA LEU A 44 23.18 -22.30 10.53
C LEU A 44 23.66 -23.11 11.73
N PHE A 45 23.39 -24.41 11.71
CA PHE A 45 23.97 -25.38 12.64
C PHE A 45 25.15 -26.09 11.94
N PRO A 46 26.41 -25.91 12.40
CA PRO A 46 27.61 -26.35 11.68
C PRO A 46 27.66 -27.83 11.29
N ARG A 47 26.93 -28.70 12.01
CA ARG A 47 26.94 -30.15 11.77
C ARG A 47 25.67 -30.69 11.10
N THR A 48 24.57 -29.93 11.13
CA THR A 48 23.24 -30.43 10.75
C THR A 48 22.57 -29.57 9.67
N GLY A 49 23.21 -28.48 9.23
CA GLY A 49 22.74 -27.64 8.13
C GLY A 49 21.96 -26.43 8.60
N ILE A 50 21.07 -25.92 7.75
CA ILE A 50 20.27 -24.72 8.04
C ILE A 50 18.92 -25.12 8.61
N TYR A 51 18.58 -24.55 9.76
CA TYR A 51 17.22 -24.58 10.30
C TYR A 51 16.52 -23.27 10.00
N ALA A 52 15.30 -23.34 9.47
CA ALA A 52 14.52 -22.17 9.13
C ALA A 52 13.26 -22.08 10.00
N GLU A 53 12.95 -20.86 10.43
CA GLU A 53 11.71 -20.52 11.11
C GLU A 53 11.08 -19.28 10.48
N ARG A 54 9.76 -19.17 10.56
CA ARG A 54 8.99 -18.10 9.93
C ARG A 54 8.18 -17.36 10.98
N LYS A 55 8.37 -16.04 11.04
CA LYS A 55 7.45 -15.12 11.71
C LYS A 55 6.56 -14.48 10.67
N HIS A 56 5.35 -15.05 10.53
CA HIS A 56 4.33 -14.53 9.62
C HIS A 56 3.71 -13.23 10.17
N ASN A 57 3.39 -12.27 9.30
CA ASN A 57 2.82 -10.96 9.64
C ASN A 57 3.65 -10.18 10.68
N ALA A 58 4.98 -10.26 10.57
CA ALA A 58 5.89 -9.60 11.50
C ALA A 58 5.72 -8.06 11.47
N PHE A 59 5.49 -7.48 10.29
CA PHE A 59 5.17 -6.07 10.12
C PHE A 59 4.02 -5.89 9.14
N VAL A 60 2.82 -5.67 9.67
CA VAL A 60 1.60 -5.45 8.87
C VAL A 60 1.31 -3.96 8.67
N ASN A 61 0.51 -3.65 7.66
CA ASN A 61 -0.02 -2.32 7.37
C ASN A 61 1.06 -1.23 7.27
N ARG A 62 2.20 -1.57 6.66
CA ARG A 62 3.24 -0.58 6.32
C ARG A 62 2.81 0.17 5.07
N ASN A 63 1.83 1.04 5.26
CA ASN A 63 1.09 1.73 4.21
C ASN A 63 1.49 3.21 4.16
N PHE A 64 1.73 3.69 2.95
CA PHE A 64 1.77 5.10 2.60
C PHE A 64 0.37 5.51 2.12
N VAL A 65 -0.26 6.42 2.85
CA VAL A 65 -1.63 6.86 2.63
C VAL A 65 -1.59 8.33 2.23
N VAL A 66 -2.18 8.65 1.08
CA VAL A 66 -2.32 10.04 0.61
C VAL A 66 -3.79 10.39 0.52
N ARG A 67 -4.16 11.50 1.16
CA ARG A 67 -5.51 12.06 1.08
C ARG A 67 -5.57 13.11 -0.02
N TYR A 68 -6.54 12.96 -0.91
CA TYR A 68 -6.81 13.86 -2.01
C TYR A 68 -8.16 14.54 -1.81
N GLU A 69 -8.25 15.80 -2.24
CA GLU A 69 -9.52 16.49 -2.43
C GLU A 69 -9.76 16.64 -3.94
N VAL A 70 -10.94 16.24 -4.38
CA VAL A 70 -11.45 16.50 -5.73
C VAL A 70 -12.46 17.65 -5.68
N ASN A 71 -12.32 18.59 -6.59
CA ASN A 71 -13.32 19.60 -6.87
C ASN A 71 -14.09 19.22 -8.13
N TRP A 72 -15.36 18.83 -7.96
CA TRP A 72 -16.23 18.35 -9.04
C TRP A 72 -16.60 19.45 -10.03
N LYS A 73 -16.56 20.71 -9.57
CA LYS A 73 -16.92 21.89 -10.37
C LYS A 73 -15.76 22.41 -11.21
N THR A 74 -14.54 22.43 -10.66
CA THR A 74 -13.34 22.90 -11.39
C THR A 74 -12.56 21.77 -12.06
N HIS A 75 -12.89 20.51 -11.78
CA HIS A 75 -12.14 19.32 -12.20
C HIS A 75 -10.69 19.29 -11.71
N GLU A 76 -10.41 20.00 -10.60
CA GLU A 76 -9.09 20.01 -9.98
C GLU A 76 -8.96 18.91 -8.92
N ILE A 77 -7.76 18.37 -8.81
CA ILE A 77 -7.35 17.46 -7.74
C ILE A 77 -6.20 18.11 -6.99
N LYS A 78 -6.23 18.06 -5.66
CA LYS A 78 -5.10 18.49 -4.83
C LYS A 78 -4.82 17.50 -3.70
N VAL A 79 -3.55 17.44 -3.30
CA VAL A 79 -3.11 16.67 -2.13
C VAL A 79 -3.44 17.46 -0.87
N LYS A 80 -4.12 16.82 0.08
CA LYS A 80 -4.47 17.39 1.40
C LYS A 80 -3.50 17.01 2.49
N GLY A 81 -2.83 15.86 2.35
CA GLY A 81 -1.84 15.37 3.30
C GLY A 81 -1.49 13.91 3.08
N HIS A 82 -0.49 13.44 3.83
CA HIS A 82 -0.07 12.04 3.87
C HIS A 82 0.45 11.68 5.27
N ASN A 83 0.62 10.38 5.55
CA ASN A 83 1.25 9.87 6.76
C ASN A 83 2.75 9.58 6.58
#